data_AF-A0A7S0LEZ9-F1
#
_entry.id   AF-A0A7S0LEZ9-F1
#
_cell.length_a   1.000
_cell.length_b   1.000
_cell.length_c   1.000
_cell.angle_alpha   90.00
_cell.angle_beta   90.00
_cell.angle_gamma   90.00
#
_symmetry.space_group_name_H-M   'P 1'
#
loop_
_entity.id
_entity.type
_entity.pdbx_description
1 polymer ?
#
loop_
_entity_poly.entity_id
_entity_poly.type
_entity_poly.pdbx_seq_one_letter_code
_entity_poly.pdbx_strand_id
1 'polypeptide(L)'
;SILGPTTMSASADNQEAGASALLQFCLLAKSAKGAQCVSLISQALEHPAITVFAELLDMQNIQSLEGSECAPSLELLKLFAYGTWSDYKEQVAQLPALSEAQAKKLKKLTVVTFCSQSKTLPYATLMRELEVSTVRQGEDLLIEC
;
A
#
# COMPACT_ATOMS: atom_id res chain seq x y z
N SER A 1 9.32 30.89 -34.00
CA SER A 1 8.11 30.16 -33.59
C SER A 1 8.49 28.88 -32.87
N ILE A 2 8.14 28.82 -31.59
CA ILE A 2 7.66 27.66 -30.80
C ILE A 2 8.35 26.31 -31.01
N LEU A 3 9.15 25.90 -30.02
CA LEU A 3 9.26 24.50 -29.62
C LEU A 3 9.20 24.46 -28.08
N GLY A 4 8.08 24.00 -27.54
CA GLY A 4 7.84 23.94 -26.10
C GLY A 4 8.67 22.84 -25.41
N PRO A 5 8.91 22.95 -24.09
CA PRO A 5 9.49 21.85 -23.33
C PRO A 5 8.39 20.81 -23.06
N THR A 6 8.63 19.55 -23.39
CA THR A 6 7.80 18.43 -22.94
C THR A 6 8.71 17.40 -22.30
N THR A 7 8.16 16.74 -21.28
CA THR A 7 8.63 15.53 -20.58
C THR A 7 9.59 15.71 -19.40
N MET A 8 9.09 16.24 -18.27
CA MET A 8 9.43 15.80 -16.89
C MET A 8 8.30 16.22 -15.92
N SER A 9 7.09 15.67 -16.03
CA SER A 9 5.97 16.02 -15.11
C SER A 9 4.93 14.90 -14.97
N ALA A 10 5.36 13.64 -14.88
CA ALA A 10 4.44 12.53 -14.58
C ALA A 10 4.58 12.04 -13.14
N SER A 11 5.80 12.14 -12.58
CA SER A 11 6.12 11.60 -11.25
C SER A 11 5.66 12.51 -10.10
N ALA A 12 5.63 13.83 -10.29
CA ALA A 12 5.19 14.79 -9.26
C ALA A 12 3.66 14.80 -9.08
N ASP A 13 2.91 14.82 -10.19
CA ASP A 13 1.44 14.79 -10.22
C ASP A 13 0.86 13.58 -9.47
N ASN A 14 1.46 12.40 -9.66
CA ASN A 14 0.97 11.18 -9.01
C ASN A 14 1.22 11.17 -7.49
N GLN A 15 2.29 11.84 -7.03
CA GLN A 15 2.61 11.93 -5.60
C GLN A 15 1.72 12.95 -4.87
N GLU A 16 1.39 14.07 -5.52
CA GLU A 16 0.44 15.07 -5.00
C GLU A 16 -1.01 14.54 -5.00
N ALA A 17 -1.40 13.76 -6.02
CA ALA A 17 -2.70 13.09 -6.04
C ALA A 17 -2.85 12.06 -4.91
N GLY A 18 -1.79 11.29 -4.64
CA GLY A 18 -1.73 10.34 -3.53
C GLY A 18 -1.86 11.02 -2.16
N ALA A 19 -1.09 12.08 -1.92
CA ALA A 19 -1.16 12.86 -0.70
C ALA A 19 -2.54 13.50 -0.50
N SER A 20 -3.12 14.08 -1.56
CA SER A 20 -4.45 14.70 -1.50
C SER A 20 -5.54 13.68 -1.19
N ALA A 21 -5.51 12.51 -1.83
CA ALA A 21 -6.44 11.43 -1.55
C ALA A 21 -6.30 10.91 -0.11
N LEU A 22 -5.06 10.71 0.36
CA LEU A 22 -4.77 10.30 1.74
C LEU A 22 -5.35 11.29 2.75
N LEU A 23 -5.11 12.60 2.56
CA LEU A 23 -5.65 13.65 3.43
C LEU A 23 -7.18 13.59 3.50
N GLN A 24 -7.84 13.35 2.37
CA GLN A 24 -9.29 13.17 2.32
C GLN A 24 -9.73 11.92 3.11
N PHE A 25 -9.05 10.79 2.97
CA PHE A 25 -9.34 9.60 3.77
C PHE A 25 -9.09 9.82 5.26
N CYS A 26 -8.02 10.51 5.66
CA CYS A 26 -7.76 10.88 7.05
C CYS A 26 -8.86 11.80 7.60
N LEU A 27 -9.33 12.77 6.81
CA LEU A 27 -10.45 13.64 7.20
C LEU A 27 -11.73 12.84 7.41
N LEU A 28 -12.04 11.90 6.52
CA LEU A 28 -13.20 11.01 6.66
C LEU A 28 -13.04 10.09 7.88
N ALA A 29 -11.83 9.59 8.13
CA ALA A 29 -11.52 8.74 9.27
C ALA A 29 -11.74 9.45 10.61
N LYS A 30 -11.61 10.79 10.69
CA LYS A 30 -11.91 11.57 11.91
C LYS A 30 -13.37 11.46 12.37
N SER A 31 -14.29 11.19 11.46
CA SER A 31 -15.73 11.06 11.78
C SER A 31 -16.25 9.63 11.61
N ALA A 32 -15.47 8.73 11.01
CA ALA A 32 -15.83 7.35 10.78
C ALA A 32 -15.73 6.50 12.05
N LYS A 33 -16.61 5.49 12.17
CA LYS A 33 -16.61 4.52 13.27
C LYS A 33 -16.93 3.12 12.77
N GLY A 34 -16.32 2.10 13.39
CA GLY A 34 -16.60 0.69 13.12
C GLY A 34 -16.52 0.33 11.63
N ALA A 35 -17.63 -0.14 11.07
CA ALA A 35 -17.74 -0.53 9.66
C ALA A 35 -17.35 0.57 8.66
N GLN A 36 -17.56 1.85 9.00
CA GLN A 36 -17.14 2.96 8.11
C GLN A 36 -15.61 3.03 7.97
N CYS A 37 -14.89 2.76 9.06
CA CYS A 37 -13.43 2.71 9.03
C CYS A 37 -12.95 1.55 8.14
N VAL A 38 -13.60 0.39 8.20
CA VAL A 38 -13.27 -0.76 7.34
C VAL A 38 -13.43 -0.41 5.85
N SER A 39 -14.52 0.26 5.50
CA SER A 39 -14.73 0.74 4.13
C SER A 39 -13.71 1.79 3.70
N LEU A 40 -13.29 2.69 4.59
CA LEU A 40 -12.23 3.66 4.30
C LEU A 40 -10.88 2.99 4.08
N ILE A 41 -10.52 2.02 4.94
CA ILE A 41 -9.30 1.24 4.82
C ILE A 41 -9.29 0.53 3.46
N SER A 42 -10.36 -0.20 3.12
CA SER A 42 -10.43 -0.92 1.84
C SER A 42 -10.26 0.01 0.64
N GLN A 43 -10.93 1.17 0.65
CA GLN A 43 -10.81 2.17 -0.42
C GLN A 43 -9.40 2.76 -0.52
N ALA A 44 -8.78 3.09 0.61
CA ALA A 44 -7.40 3.60 0.63
C ALA A 44 -6.41 2.53 0.12
N LEU A 45 -6.58 1.28 0.53
CA LEU A 45 -5.77 0.15 0.08
C LEU A 45 -5.90 -0.10 -1.43
N GLU A 46 -7.07 0.14 -2.01
CA GLU A 46 -7.31 -0.03 -3.45
C GLU A 46 -6.86 1.18 -4.29
N HIS A 47 -6.68 2.36 -3.68
CA HIS A 47 -6.38 3.59 -4.40
C HIS A 47 -4.93 3.62 -4.94
N PRO A 48 -4.67 3.60 -6.26
CA PRO A 48 -3.33 3.36 -6.81
C PRO A 48 -2.29 4.43 -6.44
N ALA A 49 -2.70 5.69 -6.24
CA ALA A 49 -1.80 6.77 -5.84
C ALA A 49 -1.42 6.75 -4.35
N ILE A 50 -2.12 5.98 -3.51
CA ILE A 50 -1.83 5.88 -2.08
C ILE A 50 -0.93 4.67 -1.84
N THR A 51 0.31 4.95 -1.45
CA THR A 51 1.32 3.95 -1.10
C THR A 51 1.78 4.05 0.35
N VAL A 52 1.47 5.16 1.02
CA VAL A 52 1.80 5.39 2.43
C VAL A 52 0.53 5.33 3.25
N PHE A 53 0.52 4.52 4.31
CA PHE A 53 -0.66 4.30 5.15
C PHE A 53 -0.44 4.70 6.61
N ALA A 54 0.78 5.14 6.96
CA ALA A 54 1.14 5.51 8.33
C ALA A 54 0.22 6.61 8.90
N GLU A 55 -0.07 7.66 8.13
CA GLU A 55 -0.97 8.75 8.55
C GLU A 55 -2.41 8.26 8.83
N LEU A 56 -2.92 7.36 7.98
CA LEU A 56 -4.27 6.80 8.16
C LEU A 56 -4.31 5.90 9.40
N LEU A 57 -3.26 5.10 9.61
CA LEU A 57 -3.11 4.21 10.75
C LEU A 57 -2.93 4.96 12.09
N ASP A 58 -2.35 6.15 12.06
CA ASP A 58 -2.18 7.01 13.25
C ASP A 58 -3.52 7.63 13.73
N MET A 59 -4.58 7.57 12.91
CA MET A 59 -5.89 8.09 13.30
C MET A 59 -6.48 7.30 14.48
N GLN A 60 -6.82 8.00 15.56
CA GLN A 60 -7.41 7.40 16.77
C GLN A 60 -8.66 6.54 16.48
N ASN A 61 -9.51 6.95 15.53
CA ASN A 61 -10.71 6.18 15.16
C ASN A 61 -10.38 4.87 14.43
N ILE A 62 -9.26 4.81 13.73
CA ILE A 62 -8.76 3.59 13.10
C ILE A 62 -8.17 2.68 14.17
N GLN A 63 -7.37 3.22 15.09
CA GLN A 63 -6.83 2.46 16.22
C GLN A 63 -7.91 1.94 17.17
N SER A 64 -9.04 2.66 17.28
CA SER A 64 -10.19 2.25 18.09
C SER A 64 -10.91 1.00 17.55
N LEU A 65 -10.55 0.52 16.35
CA LEU A 65 -11.01 -0.77 15.83
C LEU A 65 -10.31 -1.95 16.52
N GLU A 66 -9.21 -1.72 17.23
CA GLU A 66 -8.52 -2.76 17.98
C GLU A 66 -9.45 -3.36 19.05
N GLY A 67 -9.57 -4.68 19.08
CA GLY A 67 -10.50 -5.39 19.97
C GLY A 67 -11.97 -5.38 19.53
N SER A 68 -12.30 -4.83 18.35
CA SER A 68 -13.62 -4.93 17.74
C SER A 68 -13.69 -6.07 16.71
N GLU A 69 -14.89 -6.35 16.19
CA GLU A 69 -15.09 -7.25 15.04
C GLU A 69 -14.32 -6.80 13.77
N CYS A 70 -13.92 -5.54 13.72
CA CYS A 70 -13.16 -4.94 12.62
C CYS A 70 -11.64 -5.01 12.82
N ALA A 71 -11.15 -5.66 13.88
CA ALA A 71 -9.72 -5.81 14.17
C ALA A 71 -8.90 -6.38 12.99
N PRO A 72 -9.39 -7.37 12.20
CA PRO A 72 -8.65 -7.88 11.03
C PRO A 72 -8.36 -6.81 9.97
N SER A 73 -9.26 -5.84 9.78
CA SER A 73 -9.05 -4.73 8.84
C SER A 73 -7.99 -3.76 9.33
N LEU A 74 -7.89 -3.56 10.65
CA LEU A 74 -6.82 -2.77 11.25
C LEU A 74 -5.47 -3.46 11.09
N GLU A 75 -5.40 -4.76 11.34
CA GLU A 75 -4.18 -5.54 11.11
C GLU A 75 -3.74 -5.49 9.64
N LEU A 76 -4.70 -5.60 8.71
CA LEU A 76 -4.42 -5.43 7.28
C LEU A 76 -3.82 -4.05 6.98
N LEU A 77 -4.33 -2.98 7.59
CA LEU A 77 -3.75 -1.65 7.41
C LEU A 77 -2.33 -1.55 7.99
N LYS A 78 -2.08 -2.13 9.18
CA LYS A 78 -0.75 -2.21 9.81
C LYS A 78 0.24 -2.93 8.90
N LEU A 79 -0.20 -4.02 8.28
CA LEU A 79 0.58 -4.79 7.32
C LEU A 79 0.95 -3.97 6.07
N PHE A 80 0.04 -3.16 5.53
CA PHE A 80 0.36 -2.28 4.40
C PHE A 80 1.25 -1.09 4.80
N ALA A 81 1.19 -0.64 6.06
CA ALA A 81 2.02 0.45 6.54
C ALA A 81 3.46 0.01 6.87
N TYR A 82 3.64 -1.19 7.42
CA TYR A 82 4.93 -1.65 7.97
C TYR A 82 5.33 -3.09 7.61
N GLY A 83 4.39 -3.89 7.13
CA GLY A 83 4.59 -5.31 6.85
C GLY A 83 5.06 -5.59 5.42
N THR A 84 5.05 -6.88 5.07
CA THR A 84 5.48 -7.39 3.76
C THR A 84 4.48 -8.40 3.21
N TRP A 85 4.63 -8.77 1.95
CA TRP A 85 3.86 -9.87 1.34
C TRP A 85 4.01 -11.20 2.10
N SER A 86 5.19 -11.48 2.65
CA SER A 86 5.43 -12.68 3.45
C SER A 86 4.58 -12.69 4.74
N ASP A 87 4.55 -11.55 5.42
CA ASP A 87 3.77 -11.34 6.65
C ASP A 87 2.25 -11.51 6.41
N TYR A 88 1.75 -11.04 5.25
CA TYR A 88 0.36 -11.29 4.82
C TYR A 88 0.03 -12.79 4.80
N LYS A 89 0.94 -13.60 4.26
CA LYS A 89 0.69 -15.03 4.07
C LYS A 89 0.69 -15.80 5.36
N GLU A 90 1.53 -15.41 6.31
CA GLU A 90 1.52 -16.00 7.64
C GLU A 90 0.20 -15.70 8.37
N GLN A 91 -0.39 -14.53 8.10
CA GLN A 91 -1.63 -14.07 8.72
C GLN A 91 -2.88 -14.22 7.84
N VAL A 92 -2.79 -14.84 6.65
CA VAL A 92 -3.90 -14.89 5.68
C VAL A 92 -5.14 -15.61 6.23
N ALA A 93 -4.97 -16.50 7.20
CA ALA A 93 -6.06 -17.18 7.88
C ALA A 93 -6.87 -16.26 8.81
N GLN A 94 -6.28 -15.14 9.24
CA GLN A 94 -6.85 -14.18 10.19
C GLN A 94 -7.21 -12.84 9.51
N LEU A 95 -6.61 -12.54 8.37
CA LEU A 95 -6.81 -11.32 7.61
C LEU A 95 -7.90 -11.45 6.54
N PRO A 96 -8.50 -10.32 6.11
CA PRO A 96 -9.39 -10.30 4.95
C PRO A 96 -8.68 -10.76 3.67
N ALA A 97 -9.43 -11.36 2.76
CA ALA A 97 -8.93 -11.68 1.43
C ALA A 97 -8.61 -10.38 0.65
N LEU A 98 -7.39 -10.30 0.12
CA LEU A 98 -6.97 -9.16 -0.70
C LEU A 98 -7.53 -9.25 -2.12
N SER A 99 -7.91 -8.11 -2.68
CA SER A 99 -8.16 -7.99 -4.12
C SER A 99 -6.84 -8.09 -4.91
N GLU A 100 -6.91 -8.41 -6.20
CA GLU A 100 -5.72 -8.51 -7.05
C GLU A 100 -4.93 -7.17 -7.08
N ALA A 101 -5.64 -6.05 -7.08
CA ALA A 101 -5.06 -4.71 -7.00
C ALA A 101 -4.32 -4.47 -5.68
N GLN A 102 -4.94 -4.84 -4.55
CA GLN A 102 -4.32 -4.71 -3.23
C GLN A 102 -3.10 -5.64 -3.10
N ALA A 103 -3.18 -6.86 -3.61
CA ALA A 103 -2.06 -7.80 -3.62
C ALA A 103 -0.87 -7.27 -4.44
N LYS A 104 -1.13 -6.74 -5.65
CA LYS A 104 -0.09 -6.10 -6.48
C LYS A 104 0.55 -4.93 -5.73
N LYS A 105 -0.24 -4.12 -5.03
CA LYS A 105 0.26 -3.01 -4.22
C LYS A 105 1.11 -3.48 -3.05
N LEU A 106 0.67 -4.47 -2.26
CA LEU A 106 1.45 -4.96 -1.12
C LEU A 106 2.81 -5.52 -1.56
N LYS A 107 2.81 -6.27 -2.67
CA LYS A 107 4.04 -6.73 -3.32
C LYS A 107 4.95 -5.55 -3.68
N LYS A 108 4.40 -4.51 -4.31
CA LYS A 108 5.14 -3.29 -4.67
C LYS A 108 5.75 -2.58 -3.45
N LEU A 109 4.97 -2.39 -2.38
CA LEU A 109 5.47 -1.80 -1.13
C LEU A 109 6.58 -2.65 -0.51
N THR A 110 6.43 -3.97 -0.55
CA THR A 110 7.48 -4.90 -0.11
C THR A 110 8.77 -4.64 -0.89
N VAL A 111 8.71 -4.55 -2.23
CA VAL A 111 9.88 -4.20 -3.05
C VAL A 111 10.50 -2.86 -2.65
N VAL A 112 9.68 -1.81 -2.52
CA VAL A 112 10.17 -0.47 -2.13
C VAL A 112 10.89 -0.51 -0.79
N THR A 113 10.31 -1.19 0.20
CA THR A 113 10.89 -1.39 1.53
C THR A 113 12.22 -2.16 1.47
N PHE A 114 12.30 -3.21 0.66
CA PHE A 114 13.53 -3.97 0.43
C PHE A 114 14.61 -3.15 -0.29
N CYS A 115 14.24 -2.40 -1.32
CA CYS A 115 15.14 -1.49 -2.05
C CYS A 115 15.65 -0.36 -1.15
N SER A 116 14.83 0.12 -0.21
CA SER A 116 15.24 1.13 0.77
C SER A 116 16.25 0.58 1.79
N GLN A 117 16.06 -0.66 2.23
CA GLN A 117 16.94 -1.32 3.20
C GLN A 117 18.24 -1.86 2.59
N SER A 118 18.21 -2.31 1.33
CA SER A 118 19.34 -2.95 0.66
C SER A 118 19.66 -2.27 -0.67
N LYS A 119 20.87 -1.71 -0.78
CA LYS A 119 21.39 -1.12 -2.04
C LYS A 119 21.56 -2.13 -3.18
N THR A 120 21.57 -3.43 -2.87
CA THR A 120 21.72 -4.49 -3.84
C THR A 120 20.76 -5.60 -3.46
N LEU A 121 19.66 -5.73 -4.22
CA LEU A 121 18.64 -6.73 -3.95
C LEU A 121 18.82 -7.91 -4.92
N PRO A 122 19.22 -9.11 -4.44
CA PRO A 122 19.33 -10.28 -5.30
C PRO A 122 17.96 -10.67 -5.85
N TYR A 123 17.87 -10.91 -7.17
CA TYR A 123 16.62 -11.35 -7.80
C TYR A 123 16.03 -12.62 -7.15
N ALA A 124 16.86 -13.56 -6.71
CA ALA A 124 16.39 -14.77 -6.03
C ALA A 124 15.63 -14.45 -4.73
N THR A 125 16.07 -13.44 -3.97
CA THR A 125 15.38 -12.98 -2.75
C THR A 125 14.09 -12.27 -3.12
N LEU A 126 14.15 -11.36 -4.10
CA LEU A 126 12.97 -10.65 -4.59
C LEU A 126 11.88 -11.60 -5.10
N MET A 127 12.26 -12.60 -5.90
CA MET A 127 11.33 -13.59 -6.45
C MET A 127 10.69 -14.46 -5.37
N ARG A 128 11.47 -14.83 -4.33
CA ARG A 128 10.97 -15.60 -3.20
C ARG A 128 9.97 -14.79 -2.37
N GLU A 129 10.33 -13.56 -2.03
CA GLU A 129 9.49 -12.68 -1.19
C GLU A 129 8.18 -12.27 -1.90
N LEU A 130 8.22 -12.05 -3.21
CA LEU A 130 7.03 -11.64 -3.97
C LEU A 130 6.21 -12.82 -4.55
N GLU A 131 6.72 -14.05 -4.41
CA GLU A 131 6.22 -15.25 -5.10
C GLU A 131 5.94 -15.00 -6.58
N VAL A 132 6.90 -14.38 -7.26
CA VAL A 132 6.82 -14.20 -8.71
C VAL A 132 7.57 -15.32 -9.40
N SER A 133 6.88 -15.99 -10.33
CA SER A 133 7.43 -17.14 -11.05
C SER A 133 8.49 -16.72 -12.08
N THR A 134 8.50 -15.44 -12.49
CA THR A 134 9.39 -14.93 -13.53
C THR A 134 10.01 -13.60 -13.14
N VAL A 135 11.27 -13.42 -13.56
CA VAL A 135 12.02 -12.16 -13.38
C VAL A 135 11.23 -10.98 -13.97
N ARG A 136 10.57 -11.19 -15.11
CA ARG A 136 9.74 -10.16 -15.77
C ARG A 136 8.61 -9.63 -14.88
N GLN A 137 7.94 -10.48 -14.09
CA GLN A 137 6.92 -10.01 -13.16
C GLN A 137 7.52 -9.19 -12.02
N GLY A 138 8.71 -9.54 -11.55
CA GLY A 138 9.45 -8.73 -10.58
C GLY A 138 9.88 -7.38 -11.17
N GLU A 139 10.36 -7.37 -12.41
CA GLU A 139 10.73 -6.15 -13.14
C GLU A 139 9.52 -5.26 -13.41
N ASP A 140 8.37 -5.81 -13.77
CA ASP A 140 7.11 -5.05 -13.97
C ASP A 140 6.73 -4.26 -12.71
N LEU A 141 6.83 -4.91 -11.54
CA LEU A 141 6.57 -4.27 -10.24
C LEU A 141 7.58 -3.17 -9.91
N LEU A 142 8.84 -3.31 -10.35
CA LEU A 142 9.91 -2.31 -10.20
C LEU A 142 9.76 -1.14 -11.17
N ILE A 143 9.30 -1.38 -12.39
CA ILE A 143 9.12 -0.35 -13.43
C ILE A 143 7.93 0.55 -13.11
N GLU A 144 6.92 0.03 -12.43
CA GLU A 144 5.76 0.80 -11.99
C GLU A 144 6.01 1.63 -10.72
N CYS A 145 7.13 1.44 -10.01
CA CYS A 145 7.49 2.14 -8.75
C CYS A 145 7.82 3.62 -8.90
#